data_AF-A0A0F9JC79-F1
#
_entry.id   AF-A0A0F9JC79-F1
#
_cell.length_a   1.000
_cell.length_b   1.000
_cell.length_c   1.000
_cell.angle_alpha   90.00
_cell.angle_beta   90.00
_cell.angle_gamma   90.00
#
_symmetry.space_group_name_H-M   'P 1'
#
loop_
_entity.id
_entity.type
_entity.pdbx_description
1 polymer ?
#
loop_
_entity_poly.entity_id
_entity_poly.type
_entity_poly.pdbx_seq_one_letter_code
_entity_poly.pdbx_strand_id
1 'polypeptide(L)' 'MSQEILLKDLFLEEALVVDEEGKTALEIFTKALKGKVLSAETLQYFKPLINSKGADWDDIVHLTDKLQVLPHIAGG' A
#
# COMPACT_ATOMS: atom_id res chain seq x y z
N MET A 1 -1.06 -23.43 3.68
CA MET A 1 0.28 -22.98 3.28
C MET A 1 0.18 -21.48 3.05
N SER A 2 0.80 -20.67 3.92
CA SER A 2 0.78 -19.22 3.78
C SER A 2 1.97 -18.83 2.91
N GLN A 3 1.70 -18.30 1.71
CA GLN A 3 2.77 -17.78 0.85
C GLN A 3 3.25 -16.45 1.45
N GLU A 4 4.42 -16.46 2.07
CA GLU A 4 5.15 -15.24 2.42
C GLU A 4 5.45 -14.48 1.13
N ILE A 5 4.94 -13.26 1.01
CA ILE A 5 5.27 -12.39 -0.11
C ILE A 5 6.67 -11.88 0.15
N LEU A 6 7.61 -12.22 -0.74
CA LEU A 6 8.93 -11.61 -0.68
C LEU A 6 8.79 -10.13 -1.05
N LEU A 7 9.36 -9.24 -0.23
CA LEU A 7 9.39 -7.78 -0.44
C LEU A 7 9.80 -7.35 -1.87
N LYS A 8 10.55 -8.20 -2.58
CA LYS A 8 10.98 -8.00 -3.97
C LYS A 8 9.82 -8.09 -4.98
N ASP A 9 8.77 -8.84 -4.66
CA ASP A 9 7.55 -8.97 -5.47
C ASP A 9 6.52 -7.85 -5.18
N LEU A 10 6.81 -7.00 -4.19
CA LEU A 10 5.94 -5.92 -3.69
C LEU A 10 6.33 -4.54 -4.20
N PHE A 11 7.36 -4.43 -5.06
CA PHE A 11 7.70 -3.17 -5.72
C PHE A 11 6.63 -2.81 -6.75
N LEU A 12 5.62 -2.09 -6.29
CA LEU A 12 4.66 -1.40 -7.14
C LEU A 12 5.31 -0.07 -7.56
N GLU A 13 6.06 -0.09 -8.66
CA GLU A 13 6.51 1.15 -9.32
C GLU A 13 5.35 1.91 -9.97
N GLU A 14 4.17 1.28 -10.09
CA GLU A 14 2.98 1.84 -10.70
C GLU A 14 2.00 2.37 -9.64
N ALA A 15 1.44 3.55 -9.88
CA ALA A 15 0.41 4.14 -9.03
C ALA A 15 -0.81 3.21 -8.97
N LEU A 16 -1.31 2.95 -7.76
CA LEU A 16 -2.50 2.12 -7.58
C LEU A 16 -3.73 2.94 -8.01
N VAL A 17 -4.48 2.38 -8.95
CA VAL A 17 -5.71 3.01 -9.47
C VAL A 17 -6.85 2.74 -8.50
N VAL A 18 -7.45 3.81 -7.98
CA VAL A 18 -8.65 3.74 -7.15
C VAL A 18 -9.87 3.58 -8.05
N ASP A 19 -10.63 2.51 -7.85
CA ASP A 19 -11.82 2.19 -8.65
C ASP A 19 -13.15 2.47 -7.92
N GLU A 20 -13.10 2.77 -6.61
CA GLU A 20 -14.26 2.98 -5.75
C GLU A 20 -13.96 4.08 -4.71
N GLU A 21 -14.90 5.02 -4.49
CA GLU A 21 -14.74 6.07 -3.46
C GLU A 21 -14.83 5.50 -2.04
N GLY A 22 -14.14 6.17 -1.11
CA GLY A 22 -14.23 5.89 0.33
C GLY A 22 -13.34 4.76 0.83
N LYS A 23 -12.40 4.28 0.02
CA LYS A 23 -11.43 3.26 0.45
C LYS A 23 -10.20 3.87 1.09
N THR A 24 -9.69 3.19 2.11
CA THR A 24 -8.43 3.58 2.73
C THR A 24 -7.23 3.13 1.89
N ALA A 25 -6.08 3.77 2.11
CA ALA A 25 -4.82 3.35 1.50
C ALA A 25 -4.52 1.85 1.76
N LEU A 26 -4.86 1.34 2.95
CA LEU A 26 -4.69 -0.06 3.31
C LEU A 26 -5.57 -0.99 2.49
N GLU A 27 -6.85 -0.64 2.30
CA GLU A 27 -7.78 -1.44 1.51
C GLU A 27 -7.36 -1.52 0.05
N ILE A 28 -6.95 -0.39 -0.53
CA ILE A 28 -6.48 -0.32 -1.92
C ILE A 28 -5.20 -1.13 -2.07
N PHE A 29 -4.24 -0.99 -1.16
CA PHE A 29 -3.00 -1.76 -1.17
C PHE A 29 -3.26 -3.26 -1.03
N THR A 30 -4.08 -3.67 -0.05
CA THR A 30 -4.43 -5.08 0.17
C THR A 30 -5.16 -5.69 -1.04
N LYS A 31 -6.04 -4.92 -1.68
CA LYS A 31 -6.72 -5.31 -2.93
C LYS A 31 -5.71 -5.50 -4.07
N ALA A 32 -4.73 -4.60 -4.22
CA ALA A 32 -3.67 -4.71 -5.22
C ALA A 32 -2.80 -5.97 -5.02
N LEU A 33 -2.61 -6.38 -3.76
CA LEU A 33 -1.93 -7.63 -3.42
C LEU A 33 -2.78 -8.89 -3.62
N LYS A 34 -3.93 -8.77 -4.30
CA LYS A 34 -4.89 -9.86 -4.54
C LYS A 34 -5.43 -10.48 -3.25
N GLY A 35 -5.67 -9.65 -2.22
CA GLY A 35 -6.26 -10.09 -0.95
C GLY A 35 -5.30 -10.87 -0.06
N LYS A 36 -3.99 -10.75 -0.28
CA LYS A 36 -3.00 -11.29 0.65
C LYS A 36 -3.05 -10.48 1.94
N VAL A 37 -3.14 -11.18 3.07
CA VAL A 37 -3.16 -10.57 4.40
C VAL A 37 -1.77 -10.01 4.70
N LEU A 38 -1.71 -8.71 4.93
CA LEU A 38 -0.51 -8.05 5.43
C LEU A 38 -0.56 -8.06 6.96
N SER A 39 0.51 -8.54 7.60
CA SER A 39 0.66 -8.36 9.04
C SER A 39 1.03 -6.90 9.33
N ALA A 40 0.75 -6.43 10.55
CA ALA A 40 1.22 -5.12 11.02
C ALA A 40 2.75 -4.98 10.91
N GLU A 41 3.47 -6.09 11.13
CA GLU A 41 4.92 -6.17 10.97
C GLU A 41 5.34 -6.01 9.49
N THR A 42 4.60 -6.58 8.55
CA THR A 42 4.88 -6.36 7.12
C THR A 42 4.58 -4.93 6.69
N LEU A 43 3.49 -4.34 7.19
CA LEU A 43 3.08 -2.97 6.86
C LEU A 43 4.11 -1.92 7.28
N GLN A 44 4.88 -2.16 8.35
CA GLN A 44 5.91 -1.22 8.81
C GLN A 44 7.03 -1.02 7.78
N TYR A 45 7.22 -1.99 6.87
CA TYR A 45 8.18 -1.91 5.77
C TYR A 45 7.65 -1.16 4.55
N PHE A 46 6.45 -0.59 4.63
CA PHE A 46 5.81 0.15 3.54
C PHE A 46 5.31 1.50 4.04
N LYS A 47 5.44 2.51 3.19
CA LYS A 47 4.90 3.84 3.45
C LYS A 47 3.95 4.23 2.33
N PRO A 48 2.67 4.52 2.64
CA PRO A 48 1.76 5.04 1.65
C PRO A 48 2.04 6.53 1.41
N LEU A 49 1.86 6.94 0.16
CA LEU A 49 1.86 8.33 -0.25
C LEU A 49 0.63 8.62 -1.08
N ILE A 50 -0.11 9.67 -0.71
CA ILE A 50 -1.25 10.19 -1.47
C ILE A 50 -0.79 11.48 -2.13
N ASN A 51 -0.88 11.55 -3.46
CA ASN A 51 -0.39 12.70 -4.24
C ASN A 51 1.06 13.08 -3.89
N SER A 52 1.92 12.05 -3.73
CA SER A 52 3.33 12.15 -3.36
C SER A 52 3.61 12.77 -1.98
N LYS A 53 2.60 12.90 -1.12
CA LYS A 53 2.75 13.29 0.29
C LYS A 53 2.61 12.07 1.18
N GLY A 54 3.38 12.00 2.27
CA GLY A 54 3.24 10.94 3.25
C GLY A 54 1.82 10.92 3.81
N ALA A 55 1.25 9.72 3.89
CA ALA A 55 -0.09 9.46 4.38
C ALA A 55 -0.05 8.34 5.43
N ASP A 56 -1.15 8.18 6.14
CA ASP A 56 -1.41 7.03 7.01
C ASP A 56 -2.20 5.95 6.26
N TRP A 57 -2.13 4.71 6.74
CA TRP A 57 -2.83 3.58 6.12
C TRP A 57 -4.37 3.72 6.21
N ASP A 58 -4.85 4.46 7.21
CA ASP A 58 -6.27 4.74 7.44
C ASP A 58 -6.76 5.97 6.66
N ASP A 59 -5.88 6.70 5.96
CA ASP A 59 -6.28 7.83 5.13
C ASP A 59 -7.13 7.36 3.95
N ILE A 60 -8.23 8.07 3.71
CA ILE A 60 -9.11 7.84 2.58
C ILE A 60 -8.43 8.37 1.31
N VAL A 61 -8.40 7.53 0.27
CA VAL A 61 -7.89 7.91 -1.06
C VAL A 61 -9.07 8.22 -1.96
N HIS A 62 -9.09 9.41 -2.55
CA HIS A 62 -10.15 9.81 -3.48
C HIS A 62 -9.83 9.36 -4.91
N LEU A 63 -10.85 9.30 -5.78
CA LEU A 63 -10.69 8.90 -7.19
C LEU A 63 -9.69 9.78 -7.98
N THR A 64 -9.53 11.04 -7.60
CA THR A 64 -8.58 11.96 -8.24
C THR A 64 -7.16 11.82 -7.70
N ASP A 65 -6.98 11.08 -6.61
CA ASP A 65 -5.70 10.94 -5.94
C ASP A 65 -4.84 9.84 -6.57
N LYS A 66 -3.53 10.00 -6.42
CA LYS A 66 -2.55 8.97 -6.76
C LYS A 66 -2.01 8.35 -5.49
N LEU A 67 -2.36 7.08 -5.25
CA LEU A 67 -1.74 6.29 -4.18
C LEU A 67 -0.45 5.63 -4.70
N GLN A 68 0.64 5.89 -4.00
CA GLN A 68 1.93 5.24 -4.19
C GLN A 68 2.30 4.53 -2.90
N VAL A 69 2.89 3.34 -3.00
CA VAL A 69 3.39 2.61 -1.83
C VAL A 69 4.87 2.36 -2.05
N LEU A 70 5.70 2.96 -1.18
CA LEU A 70 7.14 2.80 -1.25
C LEU A 70 7.61 1.85 -0.15
N PRO A 71 8.62 1.01 -0.40
CA PRO A 71 9.28 0.28 0.67
C PRO A 71 9.90 1.29 1.64
N HIS A 72 9.44 1.26 2.88
CA HIS A 72 10.05 1.94 4.00
C HIS A 72 11.12 0.99 4.57
N ILE A 73 12.34 1.07 4.02
CA ILE A 73 13.48 0.44 4.67
C ILE A 73 13.81 1.31 5.88
N ALA A 74 13.40 0.88 7.07
CA ALA A 74 13.97 1.40 8.30
C ALA A 74 15.46 1.06 8.27
N GLY A 75 16.29 1.99 7.79
CA GLY A 75 17.73 1.87 7.83
C GLY A 75 18.20 2.01 9.27
N GLY A 76 18.65 0.92 9.89
CA GLY A 76 19.26 0.90 11.22
C GLY A 76 18.95 -0.37 11.99
#